data_AF-A0A350R399-F1
#
_entry.id   AF-A0A350R399-F1
#
_cell.length_a   1.000
_cell.length_b   1.000
_cell.length_c   1.000
_cell.angle_alpha   90.00
_cell.angle_beta   90.00
_cell.angle_gamma   90.00
#
_symmetry.space_group_name_H-M   'P 1'
#
loop_
_entity.id
_entity.type
_entity.pdbx_description
1 polymer ?
#
loop_
_entity_poly.entity_id
_entity_poly.type
_entity_poly.pdbx_seq_one_letter_code
_entity_poly.pdbx_strand_id
1 'polypeptide(L)'
;MSKNDNQKLQAEEEQNSTLFNPDVDYEQPSDDRPYVYLVGKTKLYVTEEQFKFLREDYWEEKTENWLKSRCLIPAERGELKICRGKCEECPMFRNGWNKPTYGGFEEMEEEEYLASNPQQSILDKLIEEERIKAMYDAIDNLEDPIDRYIMRQYLLDKKDAEVASKIGKSRQTVITRRNRCIEYLKEILKNY
;
A
#
# COMPACT_ATOMS: atom_id res chain seq x y z
N MET A 1 -2.59 -8.15 2.72
CA MET A 1 -2.57 -8.90 1.44
C MET A 1 -3.82 -8.57 0.63
N SER A 2 -3.69 -7.71 -0.39
CA SER A 2 -4.83 -7.34 -1.23
C SER A 2 -5.19 -8.53 -2.15
N LYS A 3 -6.46 -8.69 -2.51
CA LYS A 3 -6.91 -9.79 -3.38
C LYS A 3 -6.20 -9.82 -4.75
N ASN A 4 -5.64 -8.69 -5.19
CA ASN A 4 -4.86 -8.56 -6.42
C ASN A 4 -3.45 -9.17 -6.31
N ASP A 5 -2.81 -9.09 -5.14
CA ASP A 5 -1.41 -9.55 -4.98
C ASP A 5 -1.37 -11.08 -4.93
N ASN A 6 -2.36 -11.70 -4.27
CA ASN A 6 -2.55 -13.15 -4.30
C ASN A 6 -2.87 -13.68 -5.71
N GLN A 7 -3.59 -12.90 -6.54
CA GLN A 7 -3.88 -13.29 -7.92
C GLN A 7 -2.67 -13.18 -8.84
N LYS A 8 -1.78 -12.22 -8.61
CA LYS A 8 -0.49 -12.11 -9.33
C LYS A 8 0.47 -13.22 -8.95
N LEU A 9 0.64 -13.48 -7.65
CA LEU A 9 1.49 -14.57 -7.15
C LEU A 9 1.01 -15.94 -7.67
N GLN A 10 -0.31 -16.18 -7.67
CA GLN A 10 -0.88 -17.41 -8.24
C GLN A 10 -0.66 -17.51 -9.77
N ALA A 11 -0.75 -16.40 -10.51
CA ALA A 11 -0.48 -16.39 -11.94
C ALA A 11 1.01 -16.58 -12.27
N GLU A 12 1.92 -16.03 -11.47
CA GLU A 12 3.37 -16.22 -11.58
C GLU A 12 3.77 -17.66 -11.22
N GLU A 13 3.16 -18.26 -10.19
CA GLU A 13 3.35 -19.68 -9.84
C GLU A 13 2.82 -20.62 -10.93
N GLU A 14 1.65 -20.33 -11.51
CA GLU A 14 1.08 -21.10 -12.62
C GLU A 14 1.96 -20.99 -13.89
N GLN A 15 2.45 -19.79 -14.23
CA GLN A 15 3.35 -19.59 -15.37
C GLN A 15 4.73 -20.24 -15.17
N ASN A 16 5.29 -20.14 -13.96
CA ASN A 16 6.55 -20.81 -13.62
C ASN A 16 6.41 -22.34 -13.63
N SER A 17 5.27 -22.89 -13.19
CA SER A 17 4.98 -24.34 -13.25
C SER A 17 4.80 -24.85 -14.69
N THR A 18 4.39 -23.97 -15.61
CA THR A 18 4.21 -24.31 -17.02
C THR A 18 5.54 -24.24 -17.79
N LEU A 19 6.43 -23.33 -17.41
CA LEU A 19 7.74 -23.14 -18.05
C LEU A 19 8.84 -24.02 -17.46
N PHE A 20 8.80 -24.35 -16.16
CA PHE A 20 9.81 -25.16 -15.49
C PHE A 20 9.20 -26.47 -14.96
N ASN A 21 9.73 -27.60 -15.44
CA ASN A 21 9.31 -28.91 -14.98
C ASN A 21 10.04 -29.29 -13.69
N PRO A 22 9.32 -29.61 -12.60
CA PRO A 22 9.93 -29.92 -11.30
C PRO A 22 10.77 -31.22 -11.31
N ASP A 23 10.55 -32.11 -12.29
CA ASP A 23 11.26 -33.38 -12.43
C ASP A 23 12.59 -33.26 -13.20
N VAL A 24 12.93 -32.07 -13.70
CA VAL A 24 14.12 -31.85 -14.53
C VAL A 24 15.21 -31.16 -13.73
N ASP A 25 16.39 -31.76 -13.70
CA ASP A 25 17.59 -31.11 -13.15
C ASP A 25 18.12 -30.08 -14.18
N TYR A 26 18.01 -28.80 -13.82
CA TYR A 26 18.48 -27.66 -14.62
C TYR A 26 19.94 -27.30 -14.37
N GLU A 27 20.63 -27.94 -13.41
CA GLU A 27 22.05 -27.70 -13.16
C GLU A 27 22.95 -28.49 -14.13
N GLN A 28 22.41 -29.51 -14.79
CA GLN A 28 23.17 -30.34 -15.74
C GLN A 28 22.98 -29.92 -17.20
N PRO A 29 24.07 -29.90 -17.99
CA PRO A 29 24.00 -29.60 -19.42
C PRO A 29 23.25 -30.71 -20.17
N SER A 30 22.38 -30.32 -21.09
CA SER A 30 21.57 -31.20 -21.92
C SER A 30 21.48 -30.59 -23.32
N ASP A 31 21.50 -31.44 -24.36
CA ASP A 31 21.48 -31.00 -25.76
C ASP A 31 20.23 -30.15 -26.09
N ASP A 32 19.12 -30.38 -25.40
CA ASP A 32 17.85 -29.66 -25.58
C ASP A 32 17.83 -28.28 -24.89
N ARG A 33 18.87 -27.93 -24.11
CA ARG A 33 18.95 -26.71 -23.27
C ARG A 33 20.28 -25.98 -23.48
N PRO A 34 20.48 -25.33 -24.64
CA PRO A 34 21.76 -24.74 -25.01
C PRO A 34 22.06 -23.40 -24.31
N TYR A 35 21.09 -22.78 -23.63
CA TYR A 35 21.27 -21.47 -23.00
C TYR A 35 21.65 -21.63 -21.52
N VAL A 36 22.60 -20.81 -21.05
CA VAL A 36 23.03 -20.79 -19.66
C VAL A 36 22.55 -19.50 -18.99
N TYR A 37 21.77 -19.65 -17.92
CA TYR A 37 21.37 -18.56 -17.04
C TYR A 37 22.12 -18.68 -15.71
N LEU A 38 22.55 -17.55 -15.16
CA LEU A 38 23.34 -17.49 -13.92
C LEU A 38 22.48 -16.94 -12.79
N VAL A 39 22.17 -17.77 -11.80
CA VAL A 39 21.50 -17.36 -10.56
C VAL A 39 22.55 -17.34 -9.46
N GLY A 40 23.09 -16.15 -9.15
CA GLY A 40 24.18 -16.00 -8.19
C GLY A 40 25.47 -16.71 -8.65
N LYS A 41 25.77 -17.86 -8.05
CA LYS A 41 26.93 -18.72 -8.40
C LYS A 41 26.55 -20.00 -9.16
N THR A 42 25.25 -20.27 -9.30
CA THR A 42 24.73 -21.49 -9.93
C THR A 42 24.45 -21.25 -11.41
N LYS A 43 24.79 -22.23 -12.25
CA LYS A 43 24.51 -22.23 -13.69
C LYS A 43 23.28 -23.09 -13.95
N LEU A 44 22.26 -22.50 -14.57
CA LEU A 44 21.06 -23.19 -15.02
C LEU A 44 21.11 -23.32 -16.54
N TYR A 45 20.94 -24.53 -17.05
CA TYR A 45 20.81 -24.82 -18.47
C TYR A 45 19.34 -24.82 -18.84
N VAL A 46 18.94 -23.88 -19.69
CA VAL A 46 17.54 -23.56 -20.01
C VAL A 46 17.31 -23.54 -21.52
N THR A 47 16.04 -23.66 -21.92
CA THR A 47 15.61 -23.47 -23.31
C THR A 47 15.57 -21.98 -23.67
N GLU A 48 15.43 -21.65 -24.95
CA GLU A 48 15.38 -20.26 -25.40
C GLU A 48 14.20 -19.47 -24.80
N GLU A 49 13.04 -20.12 -24.65
CA GLU A 49 11.82 -19.51 -24.11
C GLU A 49 11.97 -19.21 -22.61
N GLN A 50 12.47 -20.19 -21.84
CA GLN A 50 12.80 -20.03 -20.43
C GLN A 50 13.85 -18.92 -20.21
N PHE A 51 14.85 -18.84 -21.08
CA PHE A 51 15.90 -17.83 -21.00
C PHE A 51 15.39 -16.41 -21.29
N LYS A 52 14.46 -16.25 -22.24
CA LYS A 52 13.82 -14.95 -22.52
C LYS A 52 12.96 -14.51 -21.34
N PHE A 53 12.15 -15.40 -20.79
CA PHE A 53 11.31 -15.15 -19.62
C PHE A 53 12.16 -14.68 -18.41
N LEU A 54 13.15 -15.49 -18.00
CA LEU A 54 14.05 -15.14 -16.89
C LEU A 54 14.79 -13.82 -17.09
N ARG A 55 15.13 -13.49 -18.34
CA ARG A 55 15.80 -12.25 -18.68
C ARG A 55 14.84 -11.06 -18.55
N GLU A 56 13.61 -11.19 -19.03
CA GLU A 56 12.59 -10.14 -18.94
C GLU A 56 12.31 -9.80 -17.46
N ASP A 57 12.04 -10.80 -16.63
CA ASP A 57 11.83 -10.64 -15.19
C ASP A 57 13.01 -9.92 -14.51
N TYR A 58 14.24 -10.34 -14.81
CA TYR A 58 15.43 -9.70 -14.27
C TYR A 58 15.55 -8.22 -14.68
N TRP A 59 15.18 -7.87 -15.92
CA TRP A 59 15.20 -6.48 -16.36
C TRP A 59 14.07 -5.66 -15.75
N GLU A 60 12.90 -6.25 -15.52
CA GLU A 60 11.79 -5.61 -14.82
C GLU A 60 12.19 -5.30 -13.38
N GLU A 61 12.65 -6.30 -12.63
CA GLU A 61 13.11 -6.14 -11.24
C GLU A 61 14.24 -5.10 -11.14
N LYS A 62 15.20 -5.15 -12.06
CA LYS A 62 16.31 -4.20 -12.10
C LYS A 62 15.85 -2.79 -12.46
N THR A 63 14.89 -2.67 -13.38
CA THR A 63 14.30 -1.37 -13.77
C THR A 63 13.52 -0.79 -12.61
N GLU A 64 12.72 -1.59 -11.92
CA GLU A 64 11.97 -1.18 -10.75
C GLU A 64 12.90 -0.73 -9.61
N ASN A 65 13.91 -1.53 -9.28
CA ASN A 65 14.92 -1.18 -8.29
C ASN A 65 15.67 0.09 -8.68
N TRP A 66 15.97 0.28 -9.97
CA TRP A 66 16.53 1.53 -10.46
C TRP A 66 15.56 2.69 -10.27
N LEU A 67 14.27 2.56 -10.60
CA LEU A 67 13.28 3.63 -10.41
C LEU A 67 13.06 3.97 -8.92
N LYS A 68 12.95 2.96 -8.06
CA LYS A 68 12.83 3.08 -6.59
C LYS A 68 14.05 3.77 -5.98
N SER A 69 15.23 3.56 -6.54
CA SER A 69 16.49 4.19 -6.07
C SER A 69 16.75 5.59 -6.64
N ARG A 70 15.81 6.21 -7.39
CA ARG A 70 15.94 7.59 -7.89
C ARG A 70 15.04 8.61 -7.17
N CYS A 71 15.57 9.82 -6.99
CA CYS A 71 14.86 10.91 -6.33
C CYS A 71 13.69 11.43 -7.18
N LEU A 72 12.61 11.84 -6.54
CA LEU A 72 11.56 12.64 -7.17
C LEU A 72 11.92 14.12 -7.13
N ILE A 73 11.85 14.78 -8.28
CA ILE A 73 12.09 16.22 -8.42
C ILE A 73 10.83 16.88 -9.00
N PRO A 74 10.51 18.12 -8.59
CA PRO A 74 9.40 18.85 -9.19
C PRO A 74 9.67 19.13 -10.67
N ALA A 75 8.68 18.86 -11.51
CA ALA A 75 8.62 19.23 -12.90
C ALA A 75 8.05 20.65 -13.07
N GLU A 76 8.18 21.21 -14.28
CA GLU A 76 7.79 22.59 -14.61
C GLU A 76 6.29 22.88 -14.38
N ARG A 77 5.45 21.85 -14.34
CA ARG A 77 3.99 21.96 -14.15
C ARG A 77 3.49 21.53 -12.76
N GLY A 78 4.39 21.40 -11.78
CA GLY A 78 4.03 21.00 -10.41
C GLY A 78 3.84 19.49 -10.22
N GLU A 79 4.05 18.68 -11.25
CA GLU A 79 4.09 17.22 -11.15
C GLU A 79 5.47 16.75 -10.64
N LEU A 80 5.54 15.62 -9.94
CA LEU A 80 6.81 15.02 -9.52
C LEU A 80 7.32 14.08 -10.61
N LYS A 81 8.57 14.25 -11.04
CA LYS A 81 9.25 13.39 -12.02
C LYS A 81 10.45 12.69 -11.39
N ILE A 82 10.75 11.49 -11.87
CA ILE A 82 11.94 10.73 -11.44
C ILE A 82 13.21 11.39 -11.98
N CYS A 83 14.19 11.60 -11.11
CA CYS A 83 15.47 12.21 -11.44
C CYS A 83 16.34 11.24 -12.26
N ARG A 84 16.60 11.62 -13.52
CA ARG A 84 17.51 10.91 -14.43
C ARG A 84 18.93 11.48 -14.43
N GLY A 85 19.21 12.49 -13.60
CA GLY A 85 20.51 13.14 -13.52
C GLY A 85 21.60 12.24 -12.93
N LYS A 86 22.85 12.70 -13.03
CA LYS A 86 23.99 12.10 -12.33
C LYS A 86 24.01 12.60 -10.88
N CYS A 87 24.15 11.68 -9.93
CA CYS A 87 24.17 12.01 -8.51
C CYS A 87 25.42 12.82 -8.11
N GLU A 88 26.57 12.57 -8.75
CA GLU A 88 27.86 13.24 -8.47
C GLU A 88 27.81 14.76 -8.71
N GLU A 89 26.99 15.20 -9.65
CA GLU A 89 26.83 16.60 -10.03
C GLU A 89 25.62 17.25 -9.32
N CYS A 90 24.92 16.50 -8.46
CA CYS A 90 23.67 16.94 -7.84
C CYS A 90 23.95 17.77 -6.58
N PRO A 91 23.45 19.03 -6.49
CA PRO A 91 23.67 19.89 -5.32
C PRO A 91 23.00 19.35 -4.04
N MET A 92 22.03 18.44 -4.16
CA MET A 92 21.35 17.80 -3.03
C MET A 92 22.08 16.54 -2.51
N PHE A 93 23.15 16.10 -3.18
CA PHE A 93 23.88 14.88 -2.84
C PHE A 93 24.70 14.98 -1.53
N ARG A 94 24.74 16.17 -0.91
CA ARG A 94 25.59 16.45 0.27
C ARG A 94 24.96 16.09 1.62
N ASN A 95 23.66 15.78 1.67
CA ASN A 95 22.95 15.59 2.94
C ASN A 95 22.70 14.11 3.33
N GLY A 96 23.46 13.16 2.77
CA GLY A 96 23.40 11.76 3.21
C GLY A 96 22.10 11.01 2.88
N TRP A 97 21.29 11.53 1.95
CA TRP A 97 20.15 10.79 1.41
C TRP A 97 20.65 9.73 0.42
N ASN A 98 21.22 8.65 0.97
CA ASN A 98 21.76 7.53 0.17
C ASN A 98 20.67 6.66 -0.46
N LYS A 99 19.39 6.98 -0.23
CA LYS A 99 18.26 6.38 -0.91
C LYS A 99 17.20 7.47 -1.07
N PRO A 100 16.55 7.57 -2.22
CA PRO A 100 15.29 8.27 -2.26
C PRO A 100 14.32 7.40 -1.50
N THR A 101 13.99 7.85 -0.31
CA THR A 101 12.84 7.38 0.43
C THR A 101 11.62 7.81 -0.36
N TYR A 102 11.27 7.04 -1.40
CA TYR A 102 9.88 6.68 -1.49
C TYR A 102 9.62 5.93 -0.19
N GLY A 103 8.77 6.50 0.66
CA GLY A 103 8.10 5.72 1.68
C GLY A 103 7.34 4.62 0.95
N GLY A 104 8.00 3.48 0.78
CA GLY A 104 7.32 2.21 0.67
C GLY A 104 6.52 2.09 1.95
N PHE A 105 5.23 2.33 1.84
CA PHE A 105 4.26 1.77 2.78
C PHE A 105 4.18 0.23 2.62
N GLU A 106 4.95 -0.35 1.68
CA GLU A 106 4.94 -1.76 1.31
C GLU A 106 6.17 -2.55 1.75
N GLU A 107 7.07 -1.97 2.54
CA GLU A 107 8.20 -2.73 3.12
C GLU A 107 8.54 -2.24 4.54
N MET A 108 7.52 -1.91 5.32
CA MET A 108 7.59 -2.27 6.73
C MET A 108 7.33 -3.76 6.76
N GLU A 109 8.36 -4.54 7.09
CA GLU A 109 8.18 -5.89 7.61
C GLU A 109 6.90 -5.89 8.47
N GLU A 110 5.95 -6.75 8.09
CA GLU A 110 4.75 -7.06 8.87
C GLU A 110 5.10 -7.58 10.28
N GLU A 111 6.39 -7.66 10.61
CA GLU A 111 6.98 -8.06 11.88
C GLU A 111 7.35 -6.89 12.82
N GLU A 112 7.42 -5.62 12.38
CA GLU A 112 7.82 -4.50 13.26
C GLU A 112 6.66 -3.62 13.77
N TYR A 113 5.41 -3.91 13.39
CA TYR A 113 4.22 -3.26 13.98
C TYR A 113 3.65 -3.98 15.22
N LEU A 114 4.38 -4.93 15.80
CA LEU A 114 4.04 -5.53 17.10
C LEU A 114 4.90 -5.03 18.27
N ALA A 115 5.70 -3.97 18.08
CA ALA A 115 6.60 -3.45 19.13
C ALA A 115 6.32 -2.00 19.55
N SER A 116 5.05 -1.60 19.65
CA SER A 116 4.64 -0.44 20.45
C SER A 116 3.27 -0.64 21.09
N ASN A 117 3.16 -1.66 21.94
CA ASN A 117 2.35 -1.52 23.15
C ASN A 117 3.00 -2.34 24.26
N PRO A 118 3.83 -1.71 25.12
CA PRO A 118 4.29 -2.35 26.34
C PRO A 118 3.06 -2.52 27.25
N GLN A 119 2.26 -3.56 27.02
CA GLN A 119 0.98 -3.78 27.70
C GLN A 119 0.13 -2.50 27.74
N GLN A 120 -0.73 -2.26 26.73
CA GLN A 120 -1.88 -1.37 27.00
C GLN A 120 -2.47 -1.85 28.31
N SER A 121 -2.41 -1.00 29.33
CA SER A 121 -2.93 -1.35 30.64
C SER A 121 -4.37 -1.78 30.42
N ILE A 122 -4.87 -2.75 31.18
CA ILE A 122 -6.30 -3.10 31.17
C ILE A 122 -7.14 -1.81 31.32
N LEU A 123 -6.60 -0.83 32.06
CA LEU A 123 -7.16 0.49 32.21
C LEU A 123 -7.23 1.30 30.89
N ASP A 124 -6.19 1.28 30.06
CA ASP A 124 -6.15 2.04 28.80
C ASP A 124 -7.18 1.48 27.79
N LYS A 125 -7.35 0.16 27.78
CA LYS A 125 -8.40 -0.48 26.96
C LYS A 125 -9.80 -0.11 27.42
N LEU A 126 -10.03 -0.09 28.74
CA LEU A 126 -11.31 0.33 29.30
C LEU A 126 -11.62 1.79 29.01
N ILE A 127 -10.62 2.67 29.09
CA ILE A 127 -10.77 4.09 28.74
C ILE A 127 -11.14 4.22 27.26
N GLU A 128 -10.46 3.52 26.36
CA GLU A 128 -10.76 3.58 24.93
C GLU A 128 -12.16 3.02 24.59
N GLU A 129 -12.56 1.92 25.22
CA GLU A 129 -13.90 1.35 25.09
C GLU A 129 -14.99 2.33 25.57
N GLU A 130 -14.75 3.03 26.70
CA GLU A 130 -15.66 4.04 27.23
C GLU A 130 -15.79 5.24 26.27
N ARG A 131 -14.67 5.69 25.68
CA ARG A 131 -14.66 6.77 24.68
C ARG A 131 -15.41 6.40 23.41
N ILE A 132 -15.19 5.19 22.91
CA ILE A 132 -15.90 4.67 21.73
C ILE A 132 -17.40 4.59 22.02
N LYS A 133 -17.77 4.08 23.19
CA LYS A 133 -19.18 3.99 23.61
C LYS A 133 -19.83 5.37 23.71
N ALA A 134 -19.17 6.32 24.37
CA ALA A 134 -19.65 7.70 24.49
C ALA A 134 -19.84 8.36 23.10
N MET A 135 -18.95 8.08 22.14
CA MET A 135 -19.09 8.54 20.76
C MET A 135 -20.34 7.95 20.08
N TYR A 136 -20.57 6.64 20.19
CA TYR A 136 -21.76 6.00 19.63
C TYR A 136 -23.05 6.53 20.27
N ASP A 137 -23.08 6.69 21.59
CA ASP A 137 -24.22 7.25 22.31
C ASP A 137 -24.48 8.70 21.89
N ALA A 138 -23.43 9.50 21.71
CA ALA A 138 -23.56 10.88 21.24
C ALA A 138 -24.13 10.96 19.80
N ILE A 139 -23.75 10.03 18.92
CA ILE A 139 -24.33 9.92 17.58
C ILE A 139 -25.80 9.53 17.65
N ASP A 140 -26.17 8.56 18.49
CA ASP A 140 -27.55 8.07 18.58
C ASP A 140 -28.52 9.11 19.17
N ASN A 141 -27.98 10.03 19.99
CA ASN A 141 -28.70 11.16 20.57
C ASN A 141 -28.82 12.39 19.64
N LEU A 142 -28.26 12.36 18.41
CA LEU A 142 -28.49 13.44 17.46
C LEU A 142 -29.99 13.54 17.09
N GLU A 143 -30.49 14.77 17.04
CA GLU A 143 -31.91 15.07 16.84
C GLU A 143 -32.41 14.67 15.44
N ASP A 144 -31.63 14.92 14.38
CA ASP A 144 -32.01 14.60 13.00
C ASP A 144 -31.64 13.14 12.65
N PRO A 145 -32.60 12.28 12.29
CA PRO A 145 -32.34 10.91 11.85
C PRO A 145 -31.43 10.82 10.62
N ILE A 146 -31.45 11.83 9.74
CA ILE A 146 -30.57 11.90 8.57
C ILE A 146 -29.13 12.14 9.01
N ASP A 147 -28.93 12.99 10.02
CA ASP A 147 -27.60 13.30 10.54
C ASP A 147 -27.00 12.08 11.26
N ARG A 148 -27.82 11.33 12.02
CA ARG A 148 -27.43 10.01 12.55
C ARG A 148 -26.98 9.05 11.46
N TYR A 149 -27.75 8.98 10.38
CA TYR A 149 -27.43 8.12 9.26
C TYR A 149 -26.11 8.53 8.58
N ILE A 150 -25.91 9.83 8.34
CA ILE A 150 -24.68 10.38 7.76
C ILE A 150 -23.47 10.01 8.63
N MET A 151 -23.54 10.22 9.94
CA MET A 151 -22.45 9.89 10.86
C MET A 151 -22.16 8.39 10.90
N ARG A 152 -23.19 7.53 10.91
CA ARG A 152 -23.00 6.07 10.82
C ARG A 152 -22.39 5.62 9.49
N GLN A 153 -22.72 6.27 8.37
CA GLN A 153 -22.06 5.95 7.09
C GLN A 153 -20.60 6.40 7.07
N TYR A 154 -20.27 7.48 7.77
CA TYR A 154 -18.90 7.98 7.89
C TYR A 154 -18.02 7.05 8.73
N LEU A 155 -18.57 6.44 9.79
CA LEU A 155 -17.89 5.37 10.55
C LEU A 155 -17.61 4.11 9.72
N LEU A 156 -18.26 3.94 8.56
CA LEU A 156 -18.04 2.85 7.61
C LEU A 156 -17.17 3.30 6.41
N ASP A 157 -16.47 4.41 6.53
CA ASP A 157 -15.59 5.00 5.49
C ASP A 157 -16.26 5.24 4.13
N LYS A 158 -17.57 5.48 4.12
CA LYS A 158 -18.28 5.76 2.86
C LYS A 158 -18.04 7.18 2.37
N LYS A 159 -17.90 7.32 1.06
CA LYS A 159 -17.70 8.62 0.40
C LYS A 159 -18.95 9.47 0.47
N ASP A 160 -18.77 10.79 0.64
CA ASP A 160 -19.88 11.77 0.69
C ASP A 160 -20.82 11.69 -0.51
N ALA A 161 -20.29 11.35 -1.70
CA ALA A 161 -21.08 11.19 -2.92
C ALA A 161 -22.02 9.97 -2.86
N GLU A 162 -21.60 8.87 -2.25
CA GLU A 162 -22.42 7.67 -2.07
C GLU A 162 -23.52 7.91 -1.04
N VAL A 163 -23.19 8.60 0.05
CA VAL A 163 -24.17 8.99 1.09
C VAL A 163 -25.21 9.93 0.49
N ALA A 164 -24.78 10.94 -0.27
CA ALA A 164 -25.65 11.90 -0.95
C ALA A 164 -26.65 11.22 -1.89
N SER A 165 -26.18 10.26 -2.70
CA SER A 165 -27.03 9.46 -3.59
C SER A 165 -28.09 8.66 -2.84
N LYS A 166 -27.73 8.09 -1.67
CA LYS A 166 -28.68 7.30 -0.86
C LYS A 166 -29.75 8.13 -0.17
N ILE A 167 -29.42 9.33 0.30
CA ILE A 167 -30.38 10.21 0.99
C ILE A 167 -31.11 11.17 0.03
N GLY A 168 -30.79 11.15 -1.27
CA GLY A 168 -31.39 12.02 -2.27
C GLY A 168 -31.08 13.51 -2.07
N LYS A 169 -29.89 13.84 -1.56
CA LYS A 169 -29.44 15.23 -1.32
C LYS A 169 -28.19 15.54 -2.12
N SER A 170 -27.87 16.83 -2.25
CA SER A 170 -26.61 17.24 -2.86
C SER A 170 -25.42 16.85 -1.98
N ARG A 171 -24.29 16.54 -2.61
CA ARG A 171 -23.02 16.27 -1.91
C ARG A 171 -22.66 17.41 -0.95
N GLN A 172 -22.85 18.66 -1.37
CA GLN A 172 -22.56 19.83 -0.55
C GLN A 172 -23.39 19.84 0.74
N THR A 173 -24.67 19.47 0.65
CA THR A 173 -25.56 19.38 1.82
C THR A 173 -25.06 18.34 2.82
N VAL A 174 -24.58 17.18 2.34
CA VAL A 174 -23.99 16.14 3.20
C VAL A 174 -22.75 16.64 3.92
N ILE A 175 -21.84 17.30 3.19
CA ILE A 175 -20.60 17.85 3.76
C ILE A 175 -20.92 18.88 4.86
N THR A 176 -21.82 19.83 4.58
CA THR A 176 -22.19 20.86 5.57
C THR A 176 -22.82 20.23 6.81
N ARG A 177 -23.72 19.26 6.65
CA ARG A 177 -24.36 18.56 7.77
C ARG A 177 -23.37 17.74 8.58
N ARG A 178 -22.50 16.97 7.92
CA ARG A 178 -21.43 16.20 8.56
C ARG A 178 -20.52 17.09 9.39
N ASN A 179 -20.02 18.18 8.80
CA ASN A 179 -19.11 19.09 9.51
C ASN A 179 -19.80 19.72 10.72
N ARG A 180 -21.08 20.11 10.60
CA ARG A 180 -21.88 20.60 11.74
C ARG A 180 -22.02 19.55 12.84
N CYS A 181 -22.28 18.30 12.50
CA CYS A 181 -22.38 17.20 13.45
C CYS A 181 -21.04 16.95 14.16
N ILE A 182 -19.93 16.98 13.42
CA ILE A 182 -18.58 16.82 13.98
C ILE A 182 -18.28 17.93 15.00
N GLU A 183 -18.54 19.20 14.67
CA GLU A 183 -18.32 20.30 15.61
C GLU A 183 -19.20 20.17 16.86
N TYR A 184 -20.47 19.76 16.69
CA TYR A 184 -21.35 19.49 17.82
C TYR A 184 -20.87 18.34 18.71
N LEU A 185 -20.45 17.23 18.11
CA LEU A 185 -19.94 16.07 18.83
C LEU A 185 -18.61 16.38 19.54
N LYS A 186 -17.73 17.19 18.95
CA LYS A 186 -16.49 17.67 19.59
C LYS A 186 -16.78 18.43 20.88
N GLU A 187 -17.81 19.28 20.90
CA GLU A 187 -18.18 20.02 22.12
C GLU A 187 -18.72 19.10 23.21
N ILE A 188 -19.54 18.11 22.85
CA ILE A 188 -20.09 17.13 23.81
C ILE A 188 -18.99 16.22 24.37
N LEU A 189 -18.09 15.77 23.52
CA LEU A 189 -17.07 14.77 23.84
C LEU A 189 -15.75 15.40 24.33
N LYS A 190 -15.69 16.71 24.53
CA LYS A 190 -14.48 17.45 24.93
C LYS A 190 -13.86 16.96 26.24
N ASN A 191 -14.67 16.38 27.12
CA ASN A 191 -14.28 15.94 28.45
C ASN A 191 -14.03 14.42 28.54
N TYR A 192 -14.02 13.71 27.40
CA TYR A 192 -13.77 12.27 27.30
C TYR A 192 -12.38 11.94 26.74
#